data_AF-A0A478FQ84-F1
#
_entry.id   AF-A0A478FQ84-F1
#
_cell.length_a   1.000
_cell.length_b   1.000
_cell.length_c   1.000
_cell.angle_alpha   90.00
_cell.angle_beta   90.00
_cell.angle_gamma   90.00
#
_symmetry.space_group_name_H-M   'P 1'
#
loop_
_entity.id
_entity.type
_entity.pdbx_description
1 polymer ?
#
loop_
_entity_poly.entity_id
_entity_poly.type
_entity_poly.pdbx_seq_one_letter_code
_entity_poly.pdbx_strand_id
1 'polypeptide(L)'
;MQLIPPAAKLGGGAVAVISSSAATTTQVKSKLQSENFYNTFKVNSNRQTSYTFKEIFGSKLRDTTAENYEQLEENKRGDWRDRFAKLYKERDSLKSYRFNLLIAENVLKNKPESEDKSKEGIKALDTQDSVQEFMKNFYQECRNLSRFVFGKSDHKNHWQIMVKKFLNDKDSKTSQDEKEARYFRDAWVACSASGEESNIEPSWPYQSKISSSKTSWSGQK
;
A
#
# COMPACT_ATOMS: atom_id res chain seq x y z
N MET A 1 -19.10 22.72 -60.31
CA MET A 1 -18.64 23.26 -59.00
C MET A 1 -18.14 22.08 -58.19
N GLN A 2 -16.81 21.94 -58.08
CA GLN A 2 -15.99 22.19 -56.87
C GLN A 2 -16.21 21.12 -55.78
N LEU A 3 -15.22 20.56 -55.06
CA LEU A 3 -13.75 20.69 -54.92
C LEU A 3 -13.28 19.49 -54.04
N ILE A 4 -12.00 19.10 -54.10
CA ILE A 4 -11.36 18.17 -53.12
C ILE A 4 -10.81 18.98 -51.89
N PRO A 5 -10.27 18.35 -50.82
CA PRO A 5 -10.76 18.20 -49.43
C PRO A 5 -10.24 19.28 -48.42
N PRO A 6 -10.51 19.25 -47.08
CA PRO A 6 -9.46 18.78 -46.14
C PRO A 6 -9.87 18.29 -44.71
N ALA A 7 -8.90 17.59 -44.08
CA ALA A 7 -8.46 17.63 -42.68
C ALA A 7 -9.32 17.08 -41.51
N ALA A 8 -8.64 16.24 -40.73
CA ALA A 8 -8.97 15.82 -39.38
C ALA A 8 -9.29 16.99 -38.43
N LYS A 9 -10.32 16.80 -37.58
CA LYS A 9 -10.44 17.47 -36.28
C LYS A 9 -10.88 16.45 -35.25
N LEU A 10 -10.09 16.38 -34.17
CA LEU A 10 -10.33 15.65 -32.94
C LEU A 10 -11.79 15.80 -32.47
N GLY A 11 -12.55 14.72 -32.53
CA GLY A 11 -13.85 14.58 -31.87
C GLY A 11 -13.66 13.72 -30.63
N GLY A 12 -13.79 14.34 -29.46
CA GLY A 12 -13.55 13.73 -28.15
C GLY A 12 -14.25 12.39 -28.00
N GLY A 13 -13.45 11.32 -27.98
CA GLY A 13 -13.85 10.06 -27.40
C GLY A 13 -14.05 10.27 -25.92
N ALA A 14 -15.29 10.56 -25.51
CA ALA A 14 -15.73 10.31 -24.16
C ALA A 14 -15.57 8.79 -23.93
N VAL A 15 -14.40 8.37 -23.46
CA VAL A 15 -14.30 7.12 -22.71
C VAL A 15 -15.17 7.37 -21.50
N ALA A 16 -16.42 6.89 -21.59
CA ALA A 16 -17.28 6.77 -20.45
C ALA A 16 -16.45 6.03 -19.39
N VAL A 17 -16.00 6.77 -18.38
CA VAL A 17 -15.56 6.17 -17.12
C VAL A 17 -16.84 5.62 -16.54
N ILE A 18 -17.16 4.38 -16.94
CA ILE A 18 -18.32 3.66 -16.45
C ILE A 18 -18.11 3.58 -14.95
N SER A 19 -18.95 4.32 -14.23
CA SER A 19 -19.16 4.25 -12.80
C SER A 19 -19.76 2.88 -12.44
N SER A 20 -19.01 1.81 -12.66
CA SER A 20 -19.35 0.43 -12.27
C SER A 20 -19.05 0.17 -10.79
N SER A 21 -18.56 1.18 -10.06
CA SER A 21 -17.74 1.06 -8.85
C SER A 21 -18.44 0.62 -7.55
N ALA A 22 -19.75 0.36 -7.53
CA ALA A 22 -20.42 -0.12 -6.32
C ALA A 22 -20.85 -1.59 -6.40
N ALA A 23 -21.54 -2.01 -7.47
CA ALA A 23 -22.08 -3.37 -7.54
C ALA A 23 -21.01 -4.43 -7.82
N THR A 24 -20.07 -4.16 -8.73
CA THR A 24 -18.98 -5.10 -9.05
C THR A 24 -17.93 -5.15 -7.94
N THR A 25 -17.62 -4.02 -7.29
CA THR A 25 -16.69 -4.00 -6.15
C THR A 25 -17.27 -4.71 -4.94
N THR A 26 -18.57 -4.64 -4.70
CA THR A 26 -19.25 -5.39 -3.62
C THR A 26 -19.21 -6.89 -3.86
N GLN A 27 -19.44 -7.35 -5.10
CA GLN A 27 -19.30 -8.78 -5.45
C GLN A 27 -17.85 -9.28 -5.35
N VAL A 28 -16.87 -8.43 -5.66
CA VAL A 28 -15.45 -8.76 -5.49
C VAL A 28 -15.09 -8.82 -4.00
N LYS A 29 -15.57 -7.88 -3.19
CA LYS A 29 -15.39 -7.89 -1.73
C LYS A 29 -16.05 -9.10 -1.08
N SER A 30 -17.27 -9.45 -1.46
CA SER A 30 -17.94 -10.64 -0.94
C SER A 30 -17.20 -11.92 -1.35
N LYS A 31 -16.66 -11.98 -2.58
CA LYS A 31 -15.82 -13.09 -3.03
C LYS A 31 -14.47 -13.17 -2.32
N LEU A 32 -13.83 -12.03 -2.03
CA LEU A 32 -12.62 -11.95 -1.21
C LEU A 32 -12.86 -12.36 0.25
N GLN A 33 -14.09 -12.18 0.75
CA GLN A 33 -14.50 -12.61 2.09
C GLN A 33 -14.89 -14.10 2.14
N SER A 34 -15.46 -14.65 1.06
CA SER A 34 -15.90 -16.05 1.00
C SER A 34 -14.80 -17.01 0.55
N GLU A 35 -13.89 -16.56 -0.30
CA GLU A 35 -12.74 -17.32 -0.77
C GLU A 35 -11.50 -16.65 -0.20
N ASN A 36 -10.79 -17.36 0.68
CA ASN A 36 -9.51 -16.94 1.23
C ASN A 36 -8.67 -16.22 0.15
N PHE A 37 -8.08 -15.06 0.47
CA PHE A 37 -7.24 -14.23 -0.41
C PHE A 37 -6.15 -15.00 -1.20
N TYR A 38 -5.83 -16.23 -0.78
CA TYR A 38 -4.96 -17.21 -1.42
C TYR A 38 -5.52 -17.85 -2.70
N ASN A 39 -6.84 -17.92 -2.87
CA ASN A 39 -7.44 -18.59 -4.01
C ASN A 39 -7.30 -17.72 -5.26
N THR A 40 -6.41 -18.16 -6.14
CA THR A 40 -6.29 -17.64 -7.49
C THR A 40 -7.59 -17.92 -8.22
N PHE A 41 -8.32 -16.86 -8.63
CA PHE A 41 -9.47 -17.00 -9.50
C PHE A 41 -9.01 -17.51 -10.88
N LYS A 42 -9.01 -18.84 -11.08
CA LYS A 42 -8.94 -19.45 -12.41
C LYS A 42 -10.31 -19.36 -13.07
N VAL A 43 -10.67 -18.16 -13.54
CA VAL A 43 -11.81 -17.98 -14.44
C VAL A 43 -11.27 -17.88 -15.87
N ASN A 44 -11.87 -18.62 -16.80
CA ASN A 44 -11.42 -18.74 -18.20
C ASN A 44 -10.98 -17.39 -18.82
N SER A 45 -9.84 -17.44 -19.49
CA SER A 45 -8.79 -16.40 -19.66
C SER A 45 -9.16 -15.03 -20.25
N ASN A 46 -10.41 -14.78 -20.68
CA ASN A 46 -10.73 -13.55 -21.44
C ASN A 46 -11.62 -12.55 -20.68
N ARG A 47 -12.02 -12.87 -19.43
CA ARG A 47 -12.86 -12.00 -18.58
C ARG A 47 -12.25 -11.73 -17.20
N GLN A 48 -10.93 -11.87 -17.04
CA GLN A 48 -10.26 -11.49 -15.80
C GLN A 48 -10.29 -9.96 -15.65
N THR A 49 -11.26 -9.46 -14.89
CA THR A 49 -11.20 -8.08 -14.41
C THR A 49 -10.12 -8.03 -13.33
N SER A 50 -8.97 -7.45 -13.67
CA SER A 50 -7.95 -7.12 -12.69
C SER A 50 -8.43 -5.94 -11.84
N TYR A 51 -8.45 -6.12 -10.52
CA TYR A 51 -8.74 -5.01 -9.59
C TYR A 51 -7.48 -4.66 -8.83
N THR A 52 -7.22 -3.36 -8.72
CA THR A 52 -6.17 -2.84 -7.87
C THR A 52 -6.62 -2.83 -6.40
N PHE A 53 -5.66 -2.84 -5.49
CA PHE A 53 -5.94 -2.65 -4.06
C PHE A 53 -6.65 -1.33 -3.80
N LYS A 54 -6.35 -0.25 -4.55
CA LYS A 54 -7.08 1.03 -4.45
C LYS A 54 -8.56 0.86 -4.82
N GLU A 55 -8.89 0.08 -5.84
CA GLU A 55 -10.29 -0.18 -6.22
C GLU A 55 -11.03 -1.05 -5.19
N ILE A 56 -10.33 -2.01 -4.57
CA ILE A 56 -10.91 -2.89 -3.55
C ILE A 56 -11.08 -2.15 -2.21
N PHE A 57 -10.02 -1.54 -1.71
CA PHE A 57 -9.98 -0.98 -0.36
C PHE A 57 -10.32 0.52 -0.32
N GLY A 58 -10.28 1.23 -1.46
CA GLY A 58 -10.80 2.59 -1.60
C GLY A 58 -10.31 3.54 -0.52
N SER A 59 -11.25 4.20 0.15
CA SER A 59 -11.01 5.16 1.25
C SER A 59 -10.37 4.56 2.49
N LYS A 60 -10.22 3.24 2.58
CA LYS A 60 -9.47 2.58 3.66
C LYS A 60 -7.96 2.75 3.50
N LEU A 61 -7.48 3.01 2.29
CA LEU A 61 -6.08 3.34 2.03
C LEU A 61 -5.89 4.86 1.98
N ARG A 62 -4.75 5.35 2.45
CA ARG A 62 -4.37 6.76 2.30
C ARG A 62 -4.21 7.11 0.82
N ASP A 63 -4.55 8.35 0.49
CA ASP A 63 -4.52 8.78 -0.89
C ASP A 63 -3.09 8.90 -1.43
N THR A 64 -2.90 8.32 -2.61
CA THR A 64 -1.63 8.19 -3.34
C THR A 64 -1.83 8.58 -4.81
N THR A 65 -2.58 9.66 -5.05
CA THR A 65 -2.91 10.18 -6.38
C THR A 65 -1.70 10.75 -7.13
N ALA A 66 -0.81 11.47 -6.43
CA ALA A 66 0.43 12.00 -7.00
C ALA A 66 1.39 10.87 -7.42
N GLU A 67 2.33 11.15 -8.33
CA GLU A 67 3.26 10.11 -8.77
C GLU A 67 4.36 9.81 -7.76
N ASN A 68 4.78 10.83 -7.03
CA ASN A 68 5.80 10.80 -6.00
C ASN A 68 5.47 11.79 -4.88
N TYR A 69 6.25 11.77 -3.81
CA TYR A 69 6.01 12.58 -2.62
C TYR A 69 6.15 14.09 -2.91
N GLU A 70 7.07 14.45 -3.81
CA GLU A 70 7.39 15.83 -4.15
C GLU A 70 6.26 16.54 -4.91
N GLN A 71 5.50 15.79 -5.70
CA GLN A 71 4.34 16.29 -6.46
C GLN A 71 3.06 16.46 -5.62
N LEU A 72 3.07 16.04 -4.36
CA LEU A 72 1.94 16.26 -3.47
C LEU A 72 1.77 17.75 -3.14
N GLU A 73 0.52 18.19 -3.02
CA GLU A 73 0.17 19.47 -2.42
C GLU A 73 0.70 19.54 -0.96
N GLU A 74 1.01 20.74 -0.48
CA GLU A 74 1.68 20.91 0.82
C GLU A 74 0.90 20.33 2.00
N ASN A 75 -0.43 20.49 1.99
CA ASN A 75 -1.31 19.87 2.98
C ASN A 75 -1.17 18.33 2.99
N LYS A 76 -1.14 17.69 1.80
CA LYS A 76 -0.98 16.24 1.65
C LYS A 76 0.43 15.78 2.01
N ARG A 77 1.45 16.58 1.70
CA ARG A 77 2.83 16.32 2.18
C ARG A 77 2.88 16.34 3.70
N GLY A 78 2.22 17.30 4.33
CA GLY A 78 2.03 17.37 5.79
C GLY A 78 1.37 16.11 6.36
N ASP A 79 0.25 15.68 5.79
CA ASP A 79 -0.46 14.46 6.23
C ASP A 79 0.42 13.20 6.15
N TRP A 80 1.25 13.10 5.10
CA TRP A 80 2.18 11.99 4.91
C TRP A 80 3.38 12.07 5.85
N ARG A 81 3.88 13.29 6.14
CA ARG A 81 4.95 13.54 7.10
C ARG A 81 4.53 13.13 8.52
N ASP A 82 3.33 13.54 8.94
CA ASP A 82 2.76 13.15 10.22
C ASP A 82 2.58 11.63 10.31
N ARG A 83 2.19 11.00 9.20
CA ARG A 83 2.05 9.55 9.14
C ARG A 83 3.40 8.84 9.30
N PHE A 84 4.42 9.29 8.58
CA PHE A 84 5.76 8.74 8.74
C PHE A 84 6.27 8.93 10.17
N ALA A 85 6.04 10.10 10.78
CA ALA A 85 6.43 10.36 12.17
C ALA A 85 5.75 9.42 13.16
N LYS A 86 4.46 9.11 12.95
CA LYS A 86 3.75 8.09 13.76
C LYS A 86 4.41 6.73 13.60
N LEU A 87 4.66 6.29 12.36
CA LEU A 87 5.31 5.01 12.08
C LEU A 87 6.73 4.94 12.68
N TYR A 88 7.49 6.04 12.62
CA TYR A 88 8.83 6.17 13.18
C TYR A 88 8.85 5.97 14.70
N LYS A 89 7.88 6.57 15.40
CA LYS A 89 7.69 6.39 16.85
C LYS A 89 7.40 4.93 17.19
N GLU A 90 6.66 4.25 16.32
CA GLU A 90 6.24 2.85 16.48
C GLU A 90 7.19 1.84 15.82
N ARG A 91 8.37 2.27 15.34
CA ARG A 91 9.29 1.44 14.53
C ARG A 91 9.70 0.12 15.19
N ASP A 92 9.82 0.10 16.51
CA ASP A 92 10.19 -1.13 17.24
C ASP A 92 9.09 -2.19 17.19
N SER A 93 7.83 -1.78 16.94
CA SER A 93 6.68 -2.66 16.78
C SER A 93 6.55 -3.24 15.37
N LEU A 94 7.28 -2.72 14.38
CA LEU A 94 7.26 -3.24 13.01
C LEU A 94 7.77 -4.67 12.97
N LYS A 95 7.08 -5.51 12.21
CA LYS A 95 7.32 -6.96 12.17
C LYS A 95 7.90 -7.43 10.84
N SER A 96 7.77 -6.61 9.80
CA SER A 96 8.20 -6.92 8.44
C SER A 96 9.58 -6.37 8.13
N TYR A 97 10.36 -7.15 7.40
CA TYR A 97 11.66 -6.73 6.90
C TYR A 97 11.57 -5.41 6.09
N ARG A 98 10.64 -5.35 5.13
CA ARG A 98 10.49 -4.20 4.22
C ARG A 98 10.22 -2.89 4.94
N PHE A 99 9.28 -2.83 5.88
CA PHE A 99 8.96 -1.57 6.57
C PHE A 99 10.04 -1.15 7.57
N ASN A 100 10.82 -2.09 8.11
CA ASN A 100 12.01 -1.74 8.89
C ASN A 100 13.09 -1.07 8.02
N LEU A 101 13.25 -1.45 6.74
CA LEU A 101 14.17 -0.77 5.82
C LEU A 101 13.72 0.64 5.44
N LEU A 102 12.41 0.92 5.50
CA LEU A 102 11.86 2.24 5.17
C LEU A 102 12.02 3.26 6.31
N ILE A 103 12.56 2.84 7.46
CA ILE A 103 12.78 3.70 8.62
C ILE A 103 14.20 3.51 9.12
N ALA A 104 15.08 4.47 8.90
CA ALA A 104 16.39 4.44 9.55
C ALA A 104 16.25 4.71 11.05
N GLU A 105 16.74 3.79 11.88
CA GLU A 105 16.60 3.82 13.33
C GLU A 105 17.23 5.06 14.00
N ASN A 106 18.14 5.73 13.30
CA ASN A 106 18.96 6.85 13.77
C ASN A 106 18.61 8.21 13.13
N VAL A 107 17.50 8.33 12.39
CA VAL A 107 17.05 9.63 11.84
C VAL A 107 16.87 10.64 12.96
N LEU A 108 16.16 10.24 14.02
CA LEU A 108 16.12 10.97 15.28
C LEU A 108 17.15 10.35 16.22
N LYS A 109 18.05 11.19 16.77
CA LYS A 109 19.11 10.78 17.70
C LYS A 109 18.57 9.94 18.87
N ASN A 110 17.37 10.27 19.33
CA ASN A 110 16.67 9.57 20.41
C ASN A 110 15.30 9.08 19.94
N LYS A 111 14.84 7.97 20.49
CA LYS A 111 13.45 7.52 20.31
C LYS A 111 12.50 8.58 20.90
N PRO A 112 11.50 9.05 20.14
CA PRO A 112 10.51 9.98 20.67
C PRO A 112 9.67 9.34 21.77
N GLU A 113 9.44 10.09 22.85
CA GLU A 113 8.58 9.67 23.97
C GLU A 113 7.09 9.79 23.65
N SER A 114 6.73 10.68 22.71
CA SER A 114 5.36 10.92 22.26
C SER A 114 5.26 11.03 20.75
N GLU A 115 4.05 10.90 20.22
CA GLU A 115 3.78 11.12 18.78
C GLU A 115 4.10 12.56 18.38
N ASP A 116 3.76 13.55 19.23
CA ASP A 116 4.03 14.97 18.96
C ASP A 116 5.52 15.28 18.87
N LYS A 117 6.33 14.75 19.80
CA LYS A 117 7.80 14.86 19.71
C LYS A 117 8.36 14.20 18.45
N SER A 118 7.74 13.11 17.98
CA SER A 118 8.12 12.48 16.72
C SER A 118 7.80 13.39 15.53
N LYS A 119 6.60 13.98 15.49
CA LYS A 119 6.18 14.91 14.45
C LYS A 119 7.09 16.15 14.40
N GLU A 120 7.37 16.75 15.54
CA GLU A 120 8.29 17.89 15.66
C GLU A 120 9.69 17.53 15.17
N GLY A 121 10.22 16.38 15.62
CA GLY A 121 11.53 15.90 15.20
C GLY A 121 11.64 15.66 13.70
N ILE A 122 10.70 14.92 13.11
CA ILE A 122 10.68 14.68 11.66
C ILE A 122 10.50 15.98 10.88
N LYS A 123 9.61 16.87 11.34
CA LYS A 123 9.39 18.18 10.70
C LYS A 123 10.64 19.07 10.74
N ALA A 124 11.39 19.05 11.84
CA ALA A 124 12.64 19.80 11.97
C ALA A 124 13.75 19.28 11.04
N LEU A 125 13.69 18.00 10.65
CA LEU A 125 14.65 17.37 9.75
C LEU A 125 14.12 17.22 8.32
N ASP A 126 12.94 17.74 8.01
CA ASP A 126 12.29 17.59 6.71
C ASP A 126 13.08 18.27 5.58
N THR A 127 14.06 19.11 5.89
CA THR A 127 14.97 19.70 4.89
C THR A 127 16.25 18.88 4.68
N GLN A 128 16.47 17.81 5.45
CA GLN A 128 17.63 16.93 5.30
C GLN A 128 17.37 15.86 4.24
N ASP A 129 18.32 15.69 3.32
CA ASP A 129 18.22 14.75 2.20
C ASP A 129 17.92 13.32 2.64
N SER A 130 18.53 12.87 3.75
CA SER A 130 18.32 11.52 4.28
C SER A 130 16.86 11.30 4.72
N VAL A 131 16.26 12.26 5.42
CA VAL A 131 14.86 12.19 5.86
C VAL A 131 13.91 12.28 4.67
N GLN A 132 14.21 13.17 3.73
CA GLN A 132 13.47 13.29 2.48
C GLN A 132 13.47 11.99 1.68
N GLU A 133 14.60 11.27 1.62
CA GLU A 133 14.67 9.97 0.96
C GLU A 133 13.77 8.92 1.63
N PHE A 134 13.77 8.83 2.96
CA PHE A 134 12.84 7.94 3.68
C PHE A 134 11.38 8.30 3.43
N MET A 135 11.03 9.59 3.45
CA MET A 135 9.69 10.08 3.14
C MET A 135 9.22 9.67 1.73
N LYS A 136 10.10 9.86 0.73
CA LYS A 136 9.83 9.48 -0.66
C LYS A 136 9.64 7.97 -0.80
N ASN A 137 10.55 7.19 -0.24
CA ASN A 137 10.49 5.73 -0.28
C ASN A 137 9.26 5.20 0.45
N PHE A 138 8.91 5.81 1.59
CA PHE A 138 7.72 5.48 2.35
C PHE A 138 6.43 5.74 1.57
N TYR A 139 6.28 6.93 0.98
CA TYR A 139 5.15 7.25 0.11
C TYR A 139 5.05 6.31 -1.08
N GLN A 140 6.20 6.03 -1.73
CA GLN A 140 6.26 5.16 -2.88
C GLN A 140 5.85 3.71 -2.55
N GLU A 141 6.21 3.20 -1.37
CA GLU A 141 5.76 1.88 -0.92
C GLU A 141 4.23 1.83 -0.82
N CYS A 142 3.61 2.82 -0.18
CA CYS A 142 2.15 2.89 -0.07
C CYS A 142 1.45 3.08 -1.42
N ARG A 143 2.08 3.81 -2.35
CA ARG A 143 1.59 3.96 -3.73
C ARG A 143 1.73 2.67 -4.54
N ASN A 144 2.81 1.92 -4.35
CA ASN A 144 2.99 0.61 -4.97
C ASN A 144 1.92 -0.37 -4.46
N LEU A 145 1.70 -0.41 -3.14
CA LEU A 145 0.68 -1.22 -2.51
C LEU A 145 -0.71 -0.92 -3.08
N SER A 146 -1.08 0.35 -3.24
CA SER A 146 -2.39 0.73 -3.79
C SER A 146 -2.61 0.26 -5.23
N ARG A 147 -1.53 -0.02 -5.96
CA ARG A 147 -1.51 -0.49 -7.36
C ARG A 147 -1.36 -2.00 -7.51
N PHE A 148 -1.25 -2.74 -6.42
CA PHE A 148 -1.22 -4.20 -6.46
C PHE A 148 -2.47 -4.71 -7.13
N VAL A 149 -2.30 -5.63 -8.07
CA VAL A 149 -3.38 -6.24 -8.82
C VAL A 149 -3.78 -7.55 -8.16
N PHE A 150 -5.09 -7.73 -8.03
CA PHE A 150 -5.75 -8.94 -7.63
C PHE A 150 -6.46 -9.60 -8.84
N GLY A 151 -6.57 -10.92 -8.81
CA GLY A 151 -7.31 -11.71 -9.80
C GLY A 151 -6.50 -12.16 -11.01
N LYS A 152 -5.63 -11.30 -11.58
CA LYS A 152 -4.81 -11.61 -12.76
C LYS A 152 -3.37 -11.98 -12.36
N SER A 153 -3.09 -13.28 -12.19
CA SER A 153 -1.84 -13.78 -11.62
C SER A 153 -0.60 -13.57 -12.50
N ASP A 154 -0.77 -13.46 -13.82
CA ASP A 154 0.28 -13.13 -14.79
C ASP A 154 0.55 -11.62 -14.89
N HIS A 155 -0.25 -10.79 -14.22
CA HIS A 155 -0.03 -9.35 -14.23
C HIS A 155 1.28 -8.98 -13.50
N LYS A 156 2.10 -8.12 -14.09
CA LYS A 156 3.40 -7.71 -13.51
C LYS A 156 3.31 -7.12 -12.09
N ASN A 157 2.18 -6.50 -11.76
CA ASN A 157 1.87 -5.95 -10.44
C ASN A 157 0.99 -6.88 -9.59
N HIS A 158 0.86 -8.17 -9.95
CA HIS A 158 0.13 -9.11 -9.12
C HIS A 158 0.72 -9.13 -7.71
N TRP A 159 -0.13 -9.03 -6.70
CA TRP A 159 0.33 -8.81 -5.32
C TRP A 159 1.36 -9.86 -4.86
N GLN A 160 1.18 -11.16 -5.19
CA GLN A 160 2.16 -12.20 -4.81
C GLN A 160 3.51 -12.00 -5.48
N ILE A 161 3.53 -11.55 -6.74
CA ILE A 161 4.77 -11.28 -7.47
C ILE A 161 5.50 -10.10 -6.83
N MET A 162 4.76 -9.06 -6.45
CA MET A 162 5.33 -7.86 -5.84
C MET A 162 5.80 -8.12 -4.41
N VAL A 163 4.97 -8.73 -3.56
CA VAL A 163 5.29 -8.99 -2.15
C VAL A 163 6.51 -9.89 -2.02
N LYS A 164 6.65 -10.93 -2.85
CA LYS A 164 7.84 -11.80 -2.84
C LYS A 164 9.15 -11.03 -2.96
N LYS A 165 9.19 -9.91 -3.69
CA LYS A 165 10.39 -9.07 -3.81
C LYS A 165 10.77 -8.32 -2.53
N PHE A 166 9.85 -8.24 -1.57
CA PHE A 166 9.98 -7.45 -0.35
C PHE A 166 10.26 -8.30 0.89
N LEU A 167 10.18 -9.63 0.78
CA LEU A 167 10.41 -10.53 1.89
C LEU A 167 11.90 -10.80 2.07
N ASN A 168 12.29 -11.08 3.31
CA ASN A 168 13.67 -11.46 3.61
C ASN A 168 13.91 -12.91 3.19
N ASP A 169 14.39 -13.13 1.98
CA ASP A 169 14.69 -14.49 1.45
C ASP A 169 15.83 -15.18 2.20
N LYS A 170 16.66 -14.44 2.96
CA LYS A 170 17.75 -14.99 3.77
C LYS A 170 17.28 -15.59 5.09
N ASP A 171 16.10 -15.20 5.56
CA ASP A 171 15.53 -15.75 6.78
C ASP A 171 14.89 -17.12 6.51
N SER A 172 15.56 -18.21 6.91
CA SER A 172 15.05 -19.56 6.74
C SER A 172 14.20 -20.06 7.92
N LYS A 173 14.05 -19.26 8.99
CA LYS A 173 13.37 -19.67 10.23
C LYS A 173 11.89 -19.28 10.22
N THR A 174 11.56 -18.16 9.59
CA THR A 174 10.17 -17.73 9.46
C THR A 174 9.55 -18.30 8.18
N SER A 175 8.37 -18.89 8.30
CA SER A 175 7.61 -19.41 7.15
C SER A 175 7.25 -18.28 6.17
N GLN A 176 7.17 -18.60 4.87
CA GLN A 176 6.79 -17.65 3.82
C GLN A 176 5.47 -16.93 4.15
N ASP A 177 4.43 -17.69 4.51
CA ASP A 177 3.13 -17.13 4.87
C ASP A 177 3.18 -16.20 6.08
N GLU A 178 4.11 -16.43 7.03
CA GLU A 178 4.30 -15.51 8.16
C GLU A 178 5.01 -14.23 7.72
N LYS A 179 6.03 -14.31 6.85
CA LYS A 179 6.68 -13.11 6.29
C LYS A 179 5.68 -12.24 5.52
N GLU A 180 4.81 -12.86 4.73
CA GLU A 180 3.73 -12.19 4.00
C GLU A 180 2.71 -11.56 4.96
N ALA A 181 2.27 -12.29 6.00
CA ALA A 181 1.38 -11.75 7.02
C ALA A 181 1.98 -10.55 7.76
N ARG A 182 3.28 -10.62 8.12
CA ARG A 182 4.02 -9.51 8.73
C ARG A 182 4.07 -8.30 7.80
N TYR A 183 4.37 -8.50 6.52
CA TYR A 183 4.34 -7.44 5.50
C TYR A 183 2.96 -6.77 5.43
N PHE A 184 1.89 -7.55 5.29
CA PHE A 184 0.54 -7.00 5.16
C PHE A 184 0.03 -6.34 6.44
N ARG A 185 0.45 -6.80 7.62
CA ARG A 185 0.18 -6.10 8.89
C ARG A 185 0.79 -4.71 8.88
N ASP A 186 2.10 -4.61 8.61
CA ASP A 186 2.79 -3.32 8.62
C ASP A 186 2.32 -2.43 7.47
N ALA A 187 2.02 -2.98 6.29
CA ALA A 187 1.44 -2.25 5.17
C ALA A 187 0.09 -1.63 5.54
N TRP A 188 -0.75 -2.33 6.30
CA TRP A 188 -1.98 -1.74 6.83
C TRP A 188 -1.68 -0.60 7.81
N VAL A 189 -0.87 -0.87 8.83
CA VAL A 189 -0.50 0.13 9.85
C VAL A 189 0.13 1.36 9.22
N ALA A 190 0.85 1.21 8.13
CA ALA A 190 1.57 2.29 7.49
C ALA A 190 0.73 3.04 6.44
N CYS A 191 -0.02 2.32 5.60
CA CYS A 191 -0.66 2.88 4.40
C CYS A 191 -2.18 3.03 4.49
N SER A 192 -2.84 2.47 5.52
CA SER A 192 -4.29 2.68 5.71
C SER A 192 -4.63 4.07 6.25
N ALA A 193 -5.86 4.51 6.03
CA ALA A 193 -6.35 5.78 6.58
C ALA A 193 -6.32 5.79 8.12
N SER A 194 -6.71 4.68 8.77
CA SER A 194 -6.66 4.56 10.24
C SER A 194 -5.23 4.44 10.76
N GLY A 195 -4.43 3.55 10.16
CA GLY A 195 -3.13 3.12 10.71
C GLY A 195 -3.21 2.40 12.03
N GLU A 196 -4.36 1.80 12.31
CA GLU A 196 -4.57 1.06 13.53
C GLU A 196 -4.69 -0.41 13.18
N GLU A 197 -3.86 -1.22 13.83
CA GLU A 197 -3.86 -2.66 13.68
C GLU A 197 -5.17 -3.31 14.18
N SER A 198 -5.83 -2.70 15.17
CA SER A 198 -7.15 -3.13 15.66
C SER A 198 -8.26 -2.99 14.60
N ASN A 199 -8.04 -2.17 13.58
CA ASN A 199 -9.02 -1.84 12.55
C ASN A 199 -8.59 -2.34 11.18
N ILE A 200 -7.88 -3.48 11.12
CA ILE A 200 -7.58 -4.15 9.85
C ILE A 200 -8.89 -4.63 9.22
N GLU A 201 -9.14 -4.23 7.98
CA GLU A 201 -10.33 -4.63 7.23
C GLU A 201 -10.42 -6.17 7.13
N PRO A 202 -11.57 -6.80 7.38
CA PRO A 202 -11.70 -8.27 7.33
C PRO A 202 -11.28 -8.91 6.00
N SER A 203 -11.42 -8.17 4.89
CA SER A 203 -11.00 -8.60 3.56
C SER A 203 -9.52 -8.30 3.24
N TRP A 204 -8.77 -7.74 4.19
CA TRP A 204 -7.35 -7.46 4.03
C TRP A 204 -6.55 -8.77 3.92
N PRO A 205 -5.47 -8.80 3.12
CA PRO A 205 -4.65 -10.00 2.99
C PRO A 205 -4.14 -10.49 4.34
N TYR A 206 -4.21 -11.80 4.57
CA TYR A 206 -3.71 -12.47 5.78
C TYR A 206 -4.38 -12.00 7.08
N GLN A 207 -5.54 -11.30 7.03
CA GLN A 207 -6.18 -10.73 8.22
C GLN A 207 -6.41 -11.73 9.34
N SER A 208 -6.90 -12.94 9.03
CA SER A 208 -7.14 -13.99 10.03
C SER A 208 -5.84 -14.41 10.72
N LYS A 209 -4.76 -14.60 9.95
CA LYS A 209 -3.43 -14.98 10.47
C LYS A 209 -2.79 -13.84 11.29
N ILE A 210 -2.94 -12.60 10.83
CA ILE A 210 -2.50 -11.42 11.59
C ILE A 210 -3.22 -11.39 12.93
N SER A 211 -4.53 -11.56 12.94
CA SER A 211 -5.34 -11.55 14.17
C SER A 211 -4.97 -12.68 15.13
N SER A 212 -4.72 -13.89 14.62
CA SER A 212 -4.45 -15.08 15.44
C SER A 212 -3.02 -15.18 15.97
N SER A 213 -2.04 -14.59 15.29
CA SER A 213 -0.61 -14.92 15.50
C SER A 213 0.29 -13.72 15.74
N LYS A 214 -0.20 -12.48 15.64
CA LYS A 214 0.63 -11.28 15.83
C LYS A 214 1.39 -11.22 17.15
N THR A 215 0.82 -11.79 18.22
CA THR A 215 1.41 -11.77 19.56
C THR A 215 2.54 -12.79 19.73
N SER A 216 2.60 -13.83 18.90
CA SER A 216 3.63 -14.87 18.95
C SER A 216 4.79 -14.64 17.98
N TRP A 217 4.72 -13.61 17.13
CA TRP A 217 5.80 -13.24 16.22
C TRP A 217 7.01 -12.72 16.99
N SER A 218 8.02 -13.59 17.13
CA SER A 218 9.30 -13.26 17.73
C SER A 218 9.99 -12.14 16.95
N GLY A 219 10.78 -11.32 17.66
CA GLY A 219 11.42 -10.11 17.14
C GLY A 219 12.54 -10.32 16.12
N GLN A 220 12.68 -11.52 15.54
CA GLN A 220 13.52 -11.68 14.36
C GLN A 220 12.83 -10.96 13.18
N LYS A 221 13.50 -9.93 12.67
CA LYS A 221 13.07 -9.03 11.60
C LYS A 221 13.87 -9.33 10.33
#